data_AF-A0A971FWS2-F1
#
_entry.id   AF-A0A971FWS2-F1
#
_cell.length_a   1.000
_cell.length_b   1.000
_cell.length_c   1.000
_cell.angle_alpha   90.00
_cell.angle_beta   90.00
_cell.angle_gamma   90.00
#
_symmetry.space_group_name_H-M   'P 1'
#
loop_
_entity.id
_entity.type
_entity.pdbx_description
1 polymer ?
#
loop_
_entity_poly.entity_id
_entity_poly.type
_entity_poly.pdbx_seq_one_letter_code
_entity_poly.pdbx_strand_id
1 'polypeptide(L)'
;MELALIRRIADIINERRTWINAELSPKQTPYLIPHDGTISVCYSCSLNLQVIEARNGYKKNQKWIIPEVVLEKSARKIKAHDAAFWERLTTGQMNYQDVERLILDATYGIVKLTLDEYGI
;
A
#
# COMPACT_ATOMS: atom_id res chain seq x y z
N MET A 1 -4.15 9.84 -5.81
CA MET A 1 -3.93 9.94 -4.35
C MET A 1 -2.74 10.88 -4.10
N GLU A 2 -2.80 11.71 -3.06
CA GLU A 2 -1.73 12.68 -2.77
C GLU A 2 -0.47 12.00 -2.21
N LEU A 3 0.72 12.56 -2.52
CA LEU A 3 2.00 12.06 -2.02
C LEU A 3 2.06 12.02 -0.49
N ALA A 4 1.46 13.01 0.18
CA ALA A 4 1.39 13.08 1.63
C ALA A 4 0.67 11.86 2.23
N LEU A 5 -0.38 11.36 1.57
CA LEU A 5 -1.12 10.18 2.01
C LEU A 5 -0.30 8.91 1.85
N ILE A 6 0.41 8.74 0.74
CA ILE A 6 1.30 7.59 0.53
C ILE A 6 2.44 7.61 1.55
N ARG A 7 2.99 8.80 1.83
CA ARG A 7 3.98 8.95 2.89
C ARG A 7 3.42 8.54 4.25
N ARG A 8 2.20 8.99 4.58
CA ARG A 8 1.53 8.61 5.83
C ARG A 8 1.31 7.10 5.93
N ILE A 9 0.94 6.44 4.83
CA ILE A 9 0.83 4.97 4.77
C ILE A 9 2.18 4.32 5.09
N ALA A 10 3.27 4.77 4.47
CA ALA A 10 4.61 4.26 4.75
C ALA A 10 5.02 4.45 6.22
N ASP A 11 4.75 5.62 6.77
CA ASP A 11 5.04 5.93 8.17
C ASP A 11 4.27 5.00 9.12
N ILE A 12 2.97 4.77 8.89
CA ILE A 12 2.15 3.84 9.70
C ILE A 12 2.70 2.41 9.67
N ILE A 13 3.15 1.93 8.50
CA ILE A 13 3.77 0.59 8.38
C ILE A 13 5.06 0.54 9.22
N ASN A 14 5.88 1.58 9.15
CA ASN A 14 7.17 1.66 9.82
C ASN A 14 7.08 1.97 11.32
N GLU A 15 6.00 2.59 11.81
CA GLU A 15 5.77 2.87 13.23
C GLU A 15 5.84 1.59 14.08
N ARG A 16 5.33 0.48 13.54
CA ARG A 16 5.37 -0.83 14.20
C ARG A 16 6.74 -1.52 14.14
N ARG A 17 7.70 -0.97 13.38
CA ARG A 17 9.06 -1.50 13.18
C ARG A 17 9.08 -3.01 12.95
N THR A 18 8.21 -3.48 12.06
CA THR A 18 8.00 -4.91 11.82
C THR A 18 9.06 -5.48 10.87
N TRP A 19 8.80 -6.68 10.36
CA TRP A 19 9.63 -7.44 9.43
C TRP A 19 9.83 -6.79 8.03
N ILE A 20 9.15 -5.66 7.77
CA ILE A 20 9.13 -4.97 6.48
C ILE A 20 9.31 -3.46 6.66
N ASN A 21 10.06 -2.85 5.73
CA ASN A 21 10.22 -1.41 5.62
C ASN A 21 9.38 -0.89 4.45
N ALA A 22 8.70 0.24 4.65
CA ALA A 22 7.93 0.93 3.64
C ALA A 22 8.53 2.29 3.28
N GLU A 23 8.56 2.65 2.00
CA GLU A 23 9.09 3.92 1.54
C GLU A 23 8.26 4.49 0.39
N LEU A 24 7.93 5.77 0.46
CA LEU A 24 7.43 6.51 -0.71
C LEU A 24 8.56 6.74 -1.70
N SER A 25 8.40 6.25 -2.92
CA SER A 25 9.20 6.66 -4.08
C SER A 25 8.44 7.72 -4.88
N PRO A 26 8.82 9.02 -4.79
CA PRO A 26 8.14 10.09 -5.54
C PRO A 26 8.45 10.05 -7.04
N LYS A 27 9.46 9.26 -7.44
CA LYS A 27 9.87 9.11 -8.83
C LYS A 27 8.71 8.56 -9.65
N GLN A 28 8.36 9.28 -10.71
CA GLN A 28 7.36 8.85 -11.68
C GLN A 28 7.94 7.72 -12.53
N THR A 29 7.37 6.53 -12.41
CA THR A 29 7.76 5.35 -13.20
C THR A 29 6.60 4.86 -14.06
N PRO A 30 6.85 4.35 -15.28
CA PRO A 30 5.79 3.83 -16.12
C PRO A 30 5.19 2.56 -15.49
N TYR A 31 3.87 2.54 -15.39
CA TYR A 31 3.05 1.40 -15.01
C TYR A 31 2.11 1.05 -16.16
N LEU A 32 2.11 -0.22 -16.54
CA LEU A 32 1.29 -0.75 -17.63
C LEU A 32 -0.07 -1.15 -17.08
N ILE A 33 -1.13 -0.54 -17.60
CA ILE A 33 -2.50 -0.87 -17.24
C ILE A 33 -3.12 -1.65 -18.41
N PRO A 34 -3.41 -2.95 -18.21
CA PRO A 34 -4.10 -3.73 -19.21
C PRO A 34 -5.57 -3.30 -19.28
N HIS A 35 -6.03 -3.07 -20.51
CA HIS A 35 -7.43 -2.91 -20.89
C HIS A 35 -7.74 -3.96 -21.97
N ASP A 36 -9.01 -4.33 -22.18
CA ASP A 36 -9.39 -5.39 -23.11
C ASP A 36 -8.74 -5.22 -24.51
N GLY A 37 -7.67 -5.98 -24.76
CA GLY A 37 -6.87 -5.95 -25.99
C GLY A 37 -5.88 -4.79 -26.16
N THR A 38 -5.77 -3.86 -25.20
CA THR A 38 -4.85 -2.71 -25.26
C THR A 38 -4.08 -2.48 -23.96
N ILE A 39 -2.91 -1.85 -24.04
CA ILE A 39 -2.11 -1.48 -22.87
C ILE A 39 -2.00 0.04 -22.85
N SER A 40 -2.46 0.65 -21.77
CA SER A 40 -2.20 2.06 -21.50
C SER A 40 -1.01 2.19 -20.55
N VAL A 41 -0.26 3.28 -20.67
CA VAL A 41 0.88 3.58 -19.79
C VAL A 41 0.48 4.75 -18.91
N CYS A 42 0.59 4.56 -17.60
CA CYS A 42 0.46 5.63 -16.62
C CYS A 42 1.81 5.86 -15.95
N TYR A 43 2.18 7.12 -15.72
CA TYR A 43 3.32 7.46 -14.89
C TYR A 43 2.81 7.76 -13.48
N SER A 44 3.34 7.03 -12.51
CA SER A 44 2.88 7.11 -11.13
C SER A 44 4.07 6.99 -10.18
N CYS A 45 3.96 7.66 -9.03
CA CYS A 45 4.83 7.40 -7.89
C CYS A 45 4.46 6.04 -7.26
N SER A 46 5.21 5.59 -6.26
CA SER A 46 4.94 4.27 -5.67
C SER A 46 5.22 4.20 -4.19
N LEU A 47 4.53 3.27 -3.54
CA LEU A 47 4.90 2.75 -2.23
C LEU A 47 5.76 1.51 -2.43
N ASN A 48 7.00 1.56 -1.97
CA ASN A 48 7.94 0.45 -2.01
C ASN A 48 7.95 -0.26 -0.67
N LEU A 49 7.78 -1.57 -0.70
CA LEU A 49 7.89 -2.43 0.46
C LEU A 49 9.12 -3.31 0.31
N GLN A 50 9.95 -3.40 1.34
CA GLN A 50 11.12 -4.27 1.37
C GLN A 50 11.17 -5.07 2.67
N VAL A 51 11.28 -6.38 2.54
CA VAL A 51 11.47 -7.28 3.69
C VAL A 51 12.85 -7.06 4.29
N ILE A 52 12.90 -6.67 5.56
CA ILE A 52 14.15 -6.50 6.31
C ILE A 52 14.47 -7.74 7.15
N GLU A 53 13.46 -8.51 7.54
CA GLU A 53 13.57 -9.75 8.30
C GLU A 53 12.65 -10.83 7.72
N ALA A 54 13.15 -12.05 7.52
CA ALA A 54 12.36 -13.12 6.95
C ALA A 54 11.26 -13.56 7.93
N ARG A 55 10.01 -13.60 7.48
CA ARG A 55 8.85 -13.91 8.33
C ARG A 55 7.69 -14.42 7.48
N ASN A 56 6.87 -15.33 8.01
CA ASN A 56 5.61 -15.77 7.38
C ASN A 56 5.76 -16.21 5.89
N GLY A 57 6.90 -16.82 5.54
CA GLY A 57 7.20 -17.24 4.16
C GLY A 57 7.80 -16.15 3.26
N TYR A 58 7.86 -14.89 3.72
CA TYR A 58 8.54 -13.81 3.02
C TYR A 58 10.05 -13.88 3.21
N LYS A 59 10.79 -13.75 2.10
CA LYS A 59 12.26 -13.82 2.11
C LYS A 59 12.86 -12.43 2.36
N LYS A 60 13.96 -12.37 3.11
CA LYS A 60 14.73 -11.12 3.29
C LYS A 60 15.10 -10.52 1.93
N ASN A 61 15.01 -9.20 1.82
CA ASN A 61 15.20 -8.42 0.59
C ASN A 61 14.16 -8.63 -0.52
N GLN A 62 13.09 -9.39 -0.29
CA GLN A 62 11.95 -9.41 -1.20
C GLN A 62 11.31 -8.02 -1.24
N LYS A 63 10.91 -7.58 -2.44
CA LYS A 63 10.39 -6.23 -2.69
C LYS A 63 9.06 -6.26 -3.42
N TRP A 64 8.22 -5.29 -3.08
CA TRP A 64 7.01 -4.98 -3.84
C TRP A 64 7.00 -3.48 -4.14
N ILE A 65 6.65 -3.14 -5.37
CA ILE A 65 6.45 -1.77 -5.82
C ILE A 65 4.96 -1.65 -6.10
N ILE A 66 4.27 -0.85 -5.30
CA ILE A 66 2.83 -0.63 -5.43
C ILE A 66 2.64 0.77 -6.01
N PRO A 67 2.24 0.89 -7.28
CA PRO A 67 1.98 2.19 -7.90
C PRO A 67 0.85 2.93 -7.17
N GLU A 68 0.93 4.25 -7.13
CA GLU A 68 -0.09 5.09 -6.53
C GLU A 68 -1.46 4.89 -7.18
N VAL A 69 -1.53 4.67 -8.49
CA VAL A 69 -2.78 4.34 -9.19
C VAL A 69 -3.42 3.02 -8.72
N VAL A 70 -2.60 2.05 -8.28
CA VAL A 70 -3.09 0.78 -7.72
C VAL A 70 -3.59 1.00 -6.30
N LEU A 71 -2.89 1.80 -5.49
CA LEU A 71 -3.36 2.20 -4.16
C LEU A 71 -4.69 2.95 -4.25
N GLU A 72 -4.83 3.89 -5.18
CA GLU A 72 -6.07 4.63 -5.37
C GLU A 72 -7.22 3.72 -5.83
N LYS A 73 -6.98 2.81 -6.77
CA LYS A 73 -7.98 1.84 -7.21
C LYS A 73 -8.47 0.99 -6.03
N SER A 74 -7.54 0.52 -5.20
CA SER A 74 -7.84 -0.29 -4.01
C SER A 74 -8.62 0.51 -2.97
N ALA A 75 -8.22 1.76 -2.71
CA ALA A 75 -8.93 2.67 -1.82
C ALA A 75 -10.39 2.94 -2.28
N ARG A 76 -10.60 3.15 -3.59
CA ARG A 76 -11.95 3.32 -4.17
C ARG A 76 -12.80 2.06 -4.03
N LYS A 77 -12.20 0.87 -4.16
CA LYS A 77 -12.90 -0.41 -3.93
C LYS A 77 -13.31 -0.57 -2.46
N ILE A 78 -12.41 -0.23 -1.52
CA ILE A 78 -12.72 -0.28 -0.08
C ILE A 78 -13.85 0.71 0.26
N LYS A 79 -13.78 1.95 -0.27
CA LYS A 79 -14.81 2.98 -0.11
C LYS A 79 -16.22 2.49 -0.46
N ALA A 80 -16.36 1.63 -1.48
CA ALA A 80 -17.65 1.11 -1.90
C ALA A 80 -18.36 0.29 -0.80
N HIS A 81 -17.61 -0.23 0.17
CA HIS A 81 -18.13 -1.03 1.28
C HIS A 81 -17.97 -0.36 2.65
N ASP A 82 -17.04 0.60 2.79
CA ASP A 82 -16.80 1.37 4.01
C ASP A 82 -16.55 2.83 3.63
N ALA A 83 -17.60 3.66 3.71
CA ALA A 83 -17.48 5.09 3.42
C ALA A 83 -16.64 5.84 4.47
N ALA A 84 -16.63 5.38 5.73
CA ALA A 84 -15.88 6.00 6.81
C ALA A 84 -14.36 5.80 6.63
N PHE A 85 -13.93 4.68 6.04
CA PHE A 85 -12.54 4.50 5.60
C PHE A 85 -12.08 5.63 4.69
N TRP A 86 -12.93 6.08 3.75
CA TRP A 86 -12.55 7.13 2.82
C TRP A 86 -12.30 8.47 3.53
N GLU A 87 -13.12 8.80 4.52
CA GLU A 87 -12.91 9.96 5.38
C GLU A 87 -11.56 9.86 6.09
N ARG A 88 -11.30 8.75 6.81
CA ARG A 88 -10.01 8.52 7.50
C ARG A 88 -8.81 8.58 6.57
N LEU A 89 -8.93 8.03 5.36
CA LEU A 89 -7.89 8.08 4.34
C LEU A 89 -7.61 9.52 3.91
N THR A 90 -8.63 10.26 3.51
CA THR A 90 -8.47 11.63 2.97
C THR A 90 -8.03 12.64 4.02
N THR A 91 -8.38 12.43 5.29
CA THR A 91 -7.92 13.27 6.41
C THR A 91 -6.58 12.82 6.99
N GLY A 92 -5.99 11.73 6.49
CA GLY A 92 -4.72 11.17 6.99
C GLY A 92 -4.82 10.47 8.35
N GLN A 93 -6.03 10.23 8.85
CA GLN A 93 -6.35 9.59 10.13
C GLN A 93 -6.53 8.07 10.01
N MET A 94 -5.85 7.43 9.07
CA MET A 94 -5.86 5.97 8.91
C MET A 94 -5.33 5.27 10.16
N ASN A 95 -5.99 4.19 10.57
CA ASN A 95 -5.48 3.27 11.59
C ASN A 95 -4.70 2.10 10.96
N TYR A 96 -4.14 1.22 11.80
CA TYR A 96 -3.36 0.06 11.33
C TYR A 96 -4.19 -0.89 10.44
N GLN A 97 -5.45 -1.14 10.80
CA GLN A 97 -6.37 -2.00 10.05
C GLN A 97 -6.72 -1.42 8.66
N ASP A 98 -6.86 -0.10 8.56
CA ASP A 98 -7.08 0.60 7.29
C ASP A 98 -5.90 0.38 6.34
N VAL A 99 -4.67 0.53 6.86
CA VAL A 99 -3.43 0.32 6.09
C VAL A 99 -3.24 -1.15 5.73
N GLU A 100 -3.46 -2.08 6.68
CA GLU A 100 -3.41 -3.53 6.42
C GLU A 100 -4.35 -3.90 5.26
N ARG A 101 -5.61 -3.48 5.35
CA ARG A 101 -6.64 -3.77 4.34
C ARG A 101 -6.28 -3.18 2.98
N LEU A 102 -5.77 -1.95 2.95
CA LEU A 102 -5.37 -1.29 1.71
C LEU A 102 -4.21 -2.03 1.02
N ILE A 103 -3.17 -2.40 1.77
CA ILE A 103 -2.00 -3.09 1.21
C ILE A 103 -2.34 -4.52 0.80
N LEU A 104 -3.17 -5.22 1.58
CA LEU A 104 -3.65 -6.55 1.24
C LEU A 104 -4.43 -6.53 -0.08
N ASP A 105 -5.36 -5.58 -0.28
CA ASP A 105 -6.12 -5.47 -1.54
C ASP A 105 -5.21 -5.04 -2.71
N ALA A 106 -4.35 -4.04 -2.51
CA ALA A 106 -3.46 -3.51 -3.54
C ALA A 106 -2.41 -4.52 -4.02
N THR A 107 -2.06 -5.48 -3.17
CA THR A 107 -1.13 -6.58 -3.51
C THR A 107 -1.86 -7.86 -3.90
N TYR A 108 -3.18 -7.81 -4.12
CA TYR A 108 -4.01 -8.98 -4.44
C TYR A 108 -3.86 -10.13 -3.44
N GLY A 109 -3.73 -9.80 -2.15
CA GLY A 109 -3.60 -10.75 -1.06
C GLY A 109 -2.18 -11.28 -0.83
N ILE A 110 -1.18 -10.83 -1.60
CA ILE A 110 0.19 -11.34 -1.51
C ILE A 110 0.89 -10.86 -0.24
N VAL A 111 0.72 -9.59 0.13
CA VAL A 111 1.39 -8.99 1.29
C VAL A 111 0.37 -8.78 2.41
N LYS A 112 0.49 -9.60 3.46
CA LYS A 112 -0.20 -9.42 4.74
C LYS A 112 0.80 -8.88 5.74
N LEU A 113 0.66 -7.61 6.13
CA LEU A 113 1.63 -6.90 6.97
C LEU A 113 1.56 -7.30 8.43
N THR A 114 0.40 -7.83 8.85
CA THR A 114 0.06 -8.21 10.23
C THR A 114 0.24 -7.05 11.21
N LEU A 115 -0.18 -5.83 10.82
CA LEU A 115 -0.04 -4.63 11.66
C LEU A 115 -0.91 -4.69 12.92
N ASP A 116 -2.02 -5.42 12.87
CA ASP A 116 -2.97 -5.59 13.98
C ASP A 116 -2.55 -6.68 14.98
N GLU A 117 -1.61 -7.56 14.62
CA GLU A 117 -1.12 -8.66 15.50
C GLU A 117 -0.17 -8.17 16.61
N TYR A 118 0.10 -6.86 16.68
CA TYR A 118 0.95 -6.22 17.69
C TYR A 118 0.20 -5.27 18.62
N GLY A 119 -1.10 -5.50 18.83
CA GLY A 119 -1.86 -4.88 19.91
C GLY A 119 -1.39 -5.41 21.27
N ILE A 120 -0.68 -4.56 22.02
CA ILE A 120 -0.62 -4.61 23.49
C ILE A 120 -1.76 -3.73 23.99
#